data_AF-A0A0F9VWE5-F1
#
_entry.id   AF-A0A0F9VWE5-F1
#
_cell.length_a   1.000
_cell.length_b   1.000
_cell.length_c   1.000
_cell.angle_alpha   90.00
_cell.angle_beta   90.00
_cell.angle_gamma   90.00
#
_symmetry.space_group_name_H-M   'P 1'
#
loop_
_entity.id
_entity.type
_entity.pdbx_description
1 polymer ?
#
loop_
_entity_poly.entity_id
_entity_poly.type
_entity_poly.pdbx_seq_one_letter_code
_entity_poly.pdbx_strand_id
1 'polypeptide(L)'
;MKPVPKHITSARRTEIHRRALNGDLQLPGAVRDMRNAIGFTQVKFAKHFGLSPAHLSAIEAGKANPTAETLTKIGRPFGFQLGFVMRDKPQKTKRIDLPSEVKDLVQLCKSEMQAVEVWLFGSRARGDHRPDSDYDLLAVVPDDAPEGIDTPMAAFELRRRSKAHADLLTGRMSEVVNACDVPDTLSYIVAHEGIRIDS
;
A
#
# COMPACT_ATOMS: atom_id res chain seq x y z
N MET A 1 -15.63 -14.53 28.08
CA MET A 1 -16.03 -13.47 27.13
C MET A 1 -17.37 -13.87 26.51
N LYS A 2 -18.37 -12.97 26.48
CA LYS A 2 -19.76 -13.26 26.05
C LYS A 2 -19.86 -13.49 24.53
N PRO A 3 -20.86 -14.23 24.02
CA PRO A 3 -21.03 -14.50 22.59
C PRO A 3 -21.21 -13.22 21.78
N VAL A 4 -20.56 -13.12 20.62
CA VAL A 4 -20.63 -11.95 19.74
C VAL A 4 -21.97 -11.97 18.97
N PRO A 5 -22.75 -10.87 18.99
CA PRO A 5 -24.00 -10.75 18.23
C PRO A 5 -23.82 -10.95 16.71
N LYS A 6 -24.76 -11.64 16.05
CA LYS A 6 -24.71 -12.00 14.62
C LYS A 6 -24.44 -10.83 13.66
N HIS A 7 -24.93 -9.62 13.95
CA HIS A 7 -24.71 -8.45 13.10
C HIS A 7 -23.25 -7.99 13.10
N ILE A 8 -22.55 -8.11 14.24
CA ILE A 8 -21.12 -7.79 14.38
C ILE A 8 -20.26 -8.80 13.60
N THR A 9 -20.66 -10.08 13.61
CA THR A 9 -20.02 -11.14 12.83
C THR A 9 -20.10 -10.86 11.34
N SER A 10 -21.24 -10.35 10.85
CA SER A 10 -21.41 -9.96 9.44
C SER A 10 -20.48 -8.81 9.04
N ALA A 11 -20.48 -7.71 9.80
CA ALA A 11 -19.63 -6.55 9.52
C ALA A 11 -18.13 -6.89 9.55
N ARG A 12 -17.68 -7.67 10.55
CA ARG A 12 -16.29 -8.14 10.64
C ARG A 12 -15.93 -9.07 9.48
N ARG A 13 -16.86 -9.91 9.04
CA ARG A 13 -16.64 -10.80 7.91
C ARG A 13 -16.50 -10.00 6.61
N THR A 14 -17.33 -8.99 6.39
CA THR A 14 -17.21 -8.06 5.25
C THR A 14 -15.85 -7.35 5.24
N GLU A 15 -15.40 -6.84 6.38
CA GLU A 15 -14.12 -6.14 6.47
C GLU A 15 -12.92 -7.05 6.17
N ILE A 16 -12.93 -8.29 6.65
CA ILE A 16 -11.85 -9.24 6.32
C ILE A 16 -11.83 -9.57 4.82
N HIS A 17 -12.99 -9.66 4.16
CA HIS A 17 -13.02 -9.88 2.70
C HIS A 17 -12.43 -8.69 1.95
N ARG A 18 -12.79 -7.46 2.34
CA ARG A 18 -12.22 -6.24 1.77
C ARG A 18 -10.69 -6.20 1.90
N ARG A 19 -10.17 -6.48 3.10
CA ARG A 19 -8.72 -6.50 3.36
C ARG A 19 -8.02 -7.62 2.60
N ALA A 20 -8.64 -8.78 2.42
CA ALA A 20 -8.08 -9.86 1.62
C ALA A 20 -7.98 -9.46 0.14
N LEU A 21 -9.01 -8.81 -0.42
CA LEU A 21 -9.00 -8.32 -1.80
C LEU A 21 -7.90 -7.28 -2.07
N ASN A 22 -7.63 -6.43 -1.08
CA ASN A 22 -6.60 -5.38 -1.19
C ASN A 22 -5.19 -5.86 -0.85
N GLY A 23 -5.01 -7.10 -0.39
CA GLY A 23 -3.71 -7.56 0.12
C GLY A 23 -3.35 -7.05 1.52
N ASP A 24 -4.27 -6.38 2.24
CA ASP A 24 -4.06 -5.83 3.59
C ASP A 24 -4.23 -6.86 4.73
N LEU A 25 -4.66 -8.09 4.40
CA LEU A 25 -4.85 -9.18 5.35
C LEU A 25 -3.54 -9.97 5.57
N GLN A 26 -2.59 -9.32 6.25
CA GLN A 26 -1.22 -9.83 6.42
C GLN A 26 -0.99 -10.60 7.73
N LEU A 27 -0.05 -11.55 7.69
CA LEU A 27 0.42 -12.25 8.88
C LEU A 27 1.33 -11.36 9.74
N PRO A 28 1.37 -11.56 11.07
CA PRO A 28 0.63 -12.56 11.85
C PRO A 28 -0.82 -12.15 12.17
N GLY A 29 -1.18 -10.88 11.97
CA GLY A 29 -2.47 -10.30 12.39
C GLY A 29 -3.70 -10.98 11.78
N ALA A 30 -3.60 -11.42 10.53
CA ALA A 30 -4.68 -12.06 9.79
C ALA A 30 -5.34 -13.25 10.52
N VAL A 31 -4.55 -14.08 11.21
CA VAL A 31 -5.07 -15.24 11.94
C VAL A 31 -5.96 -14.81 13.11
N ARG A 32 -5.55 -13.77 13.84
CA ARG A 32 -6.33 -13.20 14.93
C ARG A 32 -7.61 -12.55 14.41
N ASP A 33 -7.53 -11.83 13.30
CA ASP A 33 -8.67 -11.15 12.69
C ASP A 33 -9.72 -12.18 12.26
N MET A 34 -9.32 -13.23 11.54
CA MET A 34 -10.20 -14.33 11.15
C MET A 34 -10.84 -15.00 12.37
N ARG A 35 -10.07 -15.30 13.42
CA ARG A 35 -10.63 -15.85 14.67
C ARG A 35 -11.69 -14.94 15.29
N ASN A 36 -11.43 -13.64 15.34
CA ASN A 36 -12.34 -12.66 15.92
C ASN A 36 -13.61 -12.46 15.06
N ALA A 37 -13.51 -12.62 13.74
CA ALA A 37 -14.66 -12.53 12.84
C ALA A 37 -15.63 -13.71 13.00
N ILE A 38 -15.16 -14.93 13.28
CA ILE A 38 -16.04 -16.06 13.64
C ILE A 38 -16.41 -16.10 15.12
N GLY A 39 -15.92 -15.14 15.92
CA GLY A 39 -16.24 -15.01 17.35
C GLY A 39 -15.67 -16.13 18.21
N PHE A 40 -14.57 -16.77 17.81
CA PHE A 40 -13.98 -17.88 18.56
C PHE A 40 -12.92 -17.39 19.55
N THR A 41 -12.85 -18.04 20.71
CA THR A 41 -11.70 -17.92 21.61
C THR A 41 -10.49 -18.62 21.00
N GLN A 42 -9.27 -18.30 21.46
CA GLN A 42 -8.06 -18.99 21.01
C GLN A 42 -8.17 -20.52 21.20
N VAL A 43 -8.67 -20.97 22.36
CA VAL A 43 -8.86 -22.40 22.63
C VAL A 43 -9.84 -23.06 21.65
N LYS A 44 -10.99 -22.41 21.39
CA LYS A 44 -12.01 -22.95 20.46
C LYS A 44 -11.50 -22.97 19.03
N PHE A 45 -10.80 -21.91 18.61
CA PHE A 45 -10.20 -21.80 17.28
C PHE A 45 -9.12 -22.85 17.07
N ALA A 46 -8.20 -22.97 18.03
CA ALA A 46 -7.13 -23.96 17.99
C ALA A 46 -7.70 -25.37 17.83
N LYS A 47 -8.68 -25.74 18.67
CA LYS A 47 -9.35 -27.04 18.57
C LYS A 47 -10.05 -27.24 17.21
N HIS A 48 -10.72 -26.21 16.69
CA HIS A 48 -11.44 -26.30 15.41
C HIS A 48 -10.51 -26.53 14.21
N PHE A 49 -9.31 -25.94 14.23
CA PHE A 49 -8.33 -26.05 13.15
C PHE A 49 -7.19 -27.05 13.44
N GLY A 50 -7.29 -27.85 14.50
CA GLY A 50 -6.30 -28.88 14.85
C GLY A 50 -4.95 -28.34 15.33
N LEU A 51 -4.95 -27.18 15.99
CA LEU A 51 -3.77 -26.52 16.56
C LEU A 51 -3.77 -26.61 18.08
N SER A 52 -2.59 -26.54 18.71
CA SER A 52 -2.51 -26.31 20.14
C SER A 52 -2.77 -24.83 20.46
N PRO A 53 -3.43 -24.50 21.60
CA PRO A 53 -3.65 -23.11 22.00
C PRO A 53 -2.34 -22.31 22.12
N ALA A 54 -1.27 -22.96 22.59
CA ALA A 54 0.06 -22.35 22.68
C ALA A 54 0.63 -22.01 21.30
N HIS A 55 0.51 -22.92 20.32
CA HIS A 55 0.96 -22.68 18.96
C HIS A 55 0.15 -21.58 18.27
N LEU A 56 -1.19 -21.59 18.42
CA LEU A 56 -2.02 -20.50 17.90
C LEU A 56 -1.65 -19.14 18.52
N SER A 57 -1.43 -19.09 19.83
CA SER A 57 -1.02 -17.87 20.52
C SER A 57 0.33 -17.36 19.99
N ALA A 58 1.29 -18.26 19.77
CA ALA A 58 2.58 -17.92 19.18
C ALA A 58 2.45 -17.41 17.73
N ILE A 59 1.59 -18.03 16.91
CA ILE A 59 1.28 -17.55 15.55
C ILE A 59 0.72 -16.12 15.60
N GLU A 60 -0.32 -15.88 16.40
CA GLU A 60 -0.95 -14.55 16.50
C GLU A 60 -0.02 -13.47 17.07
N ALA A 61 1.03 -13.87 17.80
CA ALA A 61 2.05 -12.97 18.33
C ALA A 61 3.24 -12.78 17.37
N GLY A 62 3.25 -13.42 16.20
CA GLY A 62 4.37 -13.40 15.26
C GLY A 62 5.61 -14.17 15.73
N LYS A 63 5.47 -15.00 16.78
CA LYS A 63 6.55 -15.79 17.37
C LYS A 63 6.66 -17.19 16.77
N ALA A 64 5.68 -17.62 15.98
CA ALA A 64 5.69 -18.90 15.28
C ALA A 64 5.27 -18.70 13.82
N ASN A 65 5.93 -19.44 12.93
CA ASN A 65 5.60 -19.46 11.51
C ASN A 65 4.63 -20.63 11.21
N PRO A 66 3.35 -20.37 10.90
CA PRO A 66 2.42 -21.44 10.54
C PRO A 66 2.79 -22.08 9.20
N THR A 67 2.46 -23.36 9.03
CA THR A 67 2.63 -24.02 7.71
C THR A 67 1.63 -23.47 6.69
N ALA A 68 1.97 -23.54 5.41
CA ALA A 68 1.06 -23.21 4.32
C ALA A 68 -0.26 -24.00 4.41
N GLU A 69 -0.19 -25.28 4.80
CA GLU A 69 -1.37 -26.12 5.00
C GLU A 69 -2.28 -25.58 6.12
N THR A 70 -1.69 -25.14 7.24
CA THR A 70 -2.42 -24.50 8.34
C THR A 70 -3.14 -23.24 7.89
N LEU A 71 -2.46 -22.38 7.12
CA LEU A 71 -3.03 -21.13 6.61
C LEU A 71 -4.19 -21.41 5.65
N THR A 72 -4.03 -22.37 4.74
CA THR A 72 -5.09 -22.81 3.82
C THR A 72 -6.31 -23.33 4.57
N LYS A 73 -6.12 -24.12 5.64
CA LYS A 73 -7.22 -24.60 6.49
C LYS A 73 -7.97 -23.45 7.16
N ILE A 74 -7.25 -22.45 7.66
CA ILE A 74 -7.84 -21.28 8.33
C ILE A 74 -8.60 -20.37 7.34
N GLY A 75 -8.11 -20.20 6.11
CA GLY A 75 -8.72 -19.35 5.09
C GLY A 75 -9.98 -19.92 4.46
N ARG A 76 -10.08 -21.26 4.34
CA ARG A 76 -11.18 -21.96 3.65
C ARG A 76 -12.59 -21.56 4.11
N PRO A 77 -12.91 -21.42 5.41
CA PRO A 77 -14.24 -20.97 5.86
C PRO A 77 -14.62 -19.55 5.46
N PHE A 78 -13.67 -18.74 4.98
CA PHE A 78 -13.89 -17.38 4.47
C PHE A 78 -13.86 -17.32 2.94
N GLY A 79 -13.64 -18.46 2.26
CA GLY A 79 -13.47 -18.48 0.80
C GLY A 79 -12.10 -17.97 0.34
N PHE A 80 -11.10 -17.91 1.23
CA PHE A 80 -9.75 -17.49 0.89
C PHE A 80 -8.87 -18.68 0.52
N GLN A 81 -7.93 -18.42 -0.40
CA GLN A 81 -6.80 -19.29 -0.72
C GLN A 81 -5.49 -18.59 -0.32
N LEU A 82 -4.46 -19.37 0.01
CA LEU A 82 -3.12 -18.84 0.24
C LEU A 82 -2.50 -18.44 -1.10
N GLY A 83 -1.89 -17.26 -1.18
CA GLY A 83 -1.26 -16.75 -2.39
C GLY A 83 -0.20 -15.70 -2.07
N PHE A 84 0.40 -15.14 -3.12
CA PHE A 84 1.36 -14.05 -3.03
C PHE A 84 0.66 -12.70 -3.15
N VAL A 85 1.15 -11.71 -2.43
CA VAL A 85 0.81 -10.30 -2.62
C VAL A 85 2.01 -9.58 -3.23
N MET A 86 1.76 -8.47 -3.93
CA MET A 86 2.86 -7.58 -4.29
C MET A 86 3.54 -7.07 -3.02
N ARG A 87 4.87 -7.01 -3.04
CA ARG A 87 5.65 -6.50 -1.91
C ARG A 87 5.57 -4.99 -1.93
N ASP A 88 4.92 -4.40 -0.93
CA ASP A 88 5.13 -2.98 -0.67
C ASP A 88 6.61 -2.78 -0.37
N LYS A 89 7.30 -1.99 -1.21
CA LYS A 89 8.65 -1.52 -0.84
C LYS A 89 8.46 -0.72 0.45
N PRO A 90 9.28 -0.92 1.51
CA PRO A 90 9.13 -0.19 2.75
C PRO A 90 9.19 1.30 2.42
N GLN A 91 8.02 1.94 2.39
CA GLN A 91 7.95 3.35 2.10
C GLN A 91 8.61 4.04 3.28
N LYS A 92 9.81 4.56 3.04
CA LYS A 92 10.39 5.58 3.90
C LYS A 92 9.47 6.79 3.77
N THR A 93 8.41 6.86 4.57
CA THR A 93 7.71 8.12 4.85
C THR A 93 8.65 8.99 5.68
N LYS A 94 9.74 9.46 5.06
CA LYS A 94 10.52 10.57 5.58
C LYS A 94 9.60 11.78 5.49
N ARG A 95 9.25 12.35 6.65
CA ARG A 95 8.62 13.67 6.73
C ARG A 95 9.61 14.69 6.16
N ILE A 96 9.45 15.02 4.88
CA ILE A 96 10.16 16.11 4.23
C ILE A 96 9.31 17.35 4.41
N ASP A 97 9.92 18.45 4.87
CA ASP A 97 9.26 19.74 4.86
C ASP A 97 9.29 20.28 3.43
N LEU A 98 8.16 20.13 2.74
CA LEU A 98 8.00 20.62 1.37
C LEU A 98 7.60 22.09 1.36
N PRO A 99 8.15 22.90 0.45
CA PRO A 99 7.66 24.25 0.19
C PRO A 99 6.18 24.25 -0.17
N SER A 100 5.49 25.36 0.10
CA SER A 100 4.06 25.54 -0.17
C SER A 100 3.70 25.26 -1.64
N GLU A 101 4.53 25.74 -2.56
CA GLU A 101 4.34 25.59 -4.00
C GLU A 101 4.40 24.12 -4.45
N VAL A 102 5.24 23.30 -3.80
CA VAL A 102 5.32 21.86 -4.06
C VAL A 102 4.11 21.15 -3.46
N LYS A 103 3.66 21.56 -2.27
CA LYS A 103 2.42 21.03 -1.67
C LYS A 103 1.21 21.33 -2.54
N ASP A 104 1.12 22.54 -3.10
CA ASP A 104 0.07 22.94 -4.04
C ASP A 104 0.11 22.09 -5.32
N LEU A 105 1.30 21.84 -5.86
CA LEU A 105 1.49 20.96 -7.01
C LEU A 105 1.00 19.53 -6.72
N VAL A 106 1.32 18.97 -5.55
CA VAL A 106 0.84 17.65 -5.12
C VAL A 106 -0.70 17.62 -5.06
N GLN A 107 -1.34 18.67 -4.54
CA GLN A 107 -2.80 18.75 -4.52
C GLN A 107 -3.38 18.81 -5.93
N LEU A 108 -2.78 19.59 -6.83
CA LEU A 108 -3.20 19.65 -8.23
C LEU A 108 -3.09 18.29 -8.93
N CYS A 109 -2.01 17.54 -8.69
CA CYS A 109 -1.85 16.19 -9.23
C CYS A 109 -3.01 15.27 -8.79
N LYS A 110 -3.41 15.33 -7.51
CA LYS A 110 -4.54 14.55 -7.01
C LYS A 110 -5.87 14.97 -7.63
N SER A 111 -6.15 16.28 -7.67
CA SER A 111 -7.48 16.77 -8.08
C SER A 111 -7.68 16.75 -9.59
N GLU A 112 -6.64 17.07 -10.36
CA GLU A 112 -6.74 17.30 -11.81
C GLU A 112 -6.19 16.13 -12.62
N MET A 113 -5.21 15.38 -12.09
CA MET A 113 -4.68 14.17 -12.76
C MET A 113 -5.20 12.86 -12.16
N GLN A 114 -6.01 12.95 -11.11
CA GLN A 114 -6.49 11.77 -10.38
C GLN A 114 -5.32 10.92 -9.84
N ALA A 115 -4.18 11.55 -9.55
CA ALA A 115 -3.00 10.85 -9.08
C ALA A 115 -3.32 10.08 -7.79
N VAL A 116 -3.08 8.77 -7.81
CA VAL A 116 -3.25 7.87 -6.67
C VAL A 116 -2.02 7.87 -5.77
N GLU A 117 -0.87 8.19 -6.34
CA GLU A 117 0.38 8.37 -5.60
C GLU A 117 1.19 9.54 -6.16
N VAL A 118 1.91 10.25 -5.29
CA VAL A 118 2.90 11.24 -5.72
C VAL A 118 4.21 11.00 -4.98
N TRP A 119 5.28 10.85 -5.76
CA TRP A 119 6.59 10.48 -5.29
C TRP A 119 7.60 11.58 -5.57
N LEU A 120 8.38 11.96 -4.56
CA LEU A 120 9.62 12.71 -4.73
C LEU A 120 10.74 11.72 -5.06
N PHE A 121 11.51 11.99 -6.09
CA PHE A 121 12.73 11.27 -6.41
C PHE A 121 13.89 12.25 -6.63
N GLY A 122 15.03 11.74 -7.11
CA GLY A 122 16.20 12.57 -7.39
C GLY A 122 16.91 13.08 -6.12
N SER A 123 17.61 14.20 -6.26
CA SER A 123 18.59 14.65 -5.27
C SER A 123 17.97 14.96 -3.89
N ARG A 124 16.75 15.49 -3.87
CA ARG A 124 16.03 15.80 -2.63
C ARG A 124 15.54 14.54 -1.91
N ALA A 125 15.21 13.47 -2.65
CA ALA A 125 14.86 12.19 -2.06
C ALA A 125 16.08 11.47 -1.46
N ARG A 126 17.21 11.47 -2.21
CA ARG A 126 18.49 10.90 -1.76
C ARG A 126 19.11 11.68 -0.59
N GLY A 127 18.91 12.99 -0.55
CA GLY A 127 19.45 13.88 0.48
C GLY A 127 20.81 14.50 0.13
N ASP A 128 21.23 14.42 -1.13
CA ASP A 128 22.47 14.99 -1.69
C ASP A 128 22.23 16.30 -2.48
N HIS A 129 21.04 16.90 -2.32
CA HIS A 129 20.63 18.14 -2.99
C HIS A 129 21.38 19.39 -2.51
N ARG A 130 21.40 20.40 -3.38
CA ARG A 130 21.83 21.77 -3.06
C ARG A 130 20.60 22.62 -2.70
N PRO A 131 20.77 23.78 -2.03
CA PRO A 131 19.65 24.63 -1.67
C PRO A 131 18.77 25.06 -2.87
N ASP A 132 19.40 25.24 -4.03
CA ASP A 132 18.80 25.66 -5.30
C ASP A 132 18.30 24.51 -6.17
N SER A 133 18.44 23.25 -5.74
CA SER A 133 17.99 22.09 -6.52
C SER A 133 16.48 22.04 -6.69
N ASP A 134 16.03 21.67 -7.87
CA ASP A 134 14.62 21.44 -8.20
C ASP A 134 14.06 20.24 -7.43
N TYR A 135 12.74 20.12 -7.43
CA TYR A 135 12.03 18.95 -6.92
C TYR A 135 11.64 18.04 -8.09
N ASP A 136 12.11 16.80 -8.10
CA ASP A 136 11.72 15.82 -9.11
C ASP A 136 10.54 14.99 -8.63
N LEU A 137 9.37 15.12 -9.27
CA LEU A 137 8.13 14.48 -8.87
C LEU A 137 7.62 13.49 -9.91
N LEU A 138 7.14 12.33 -9.45
CA LEU A 138 6.37 11.38 -10.25
C LEU A 138 4.94 11.30 -9.72
N ALA A 139 3.96 11.67 -10.53
CA ALA A 139 2.54 11.43 -10.28
C ALA A 139 2.12 10.12 -10.93
N VAL A 140 1.69 9.15 -10.11
CA VAL A 140 1.16 7.87 -10.56
C VAL A 140 -0.34 7.99 -10.72
N VAL A 141 -0.83 7.75 -11.93
CA VAL A 141 -2.26 7.81 -12.26
C VAL A 141 -2.85 6.42 -12.45
N PRO A 142 -4.14 6.20 -12.14
CA PRO A 142 -4.82 4.94 -12.44
C PRO A 142 -4.76 4.57 -13.93
N ASP A 143 -4.73 3.27 -14.23
CA ASP A 143 -4.78 2.79 -15.62
C ASP A 143 -6.11 3.15 -16.31
N ASP A 144 -7.19 3.34 -15.55
CA ASP A 144 -8.52 3.73 -16.03
C ASP A 144 -8.77 5.25 -16.05
N ALA A 145 -7.77 6.07 -15.69
CA ALA A 145 -7.91 7.53 -15.77
C ALA A 145 -8.07 7.99 -17.22
N PRO A 146 -8.76 9.12 -17.48
CA PRO A 146 -9.00 9.62 -18.83
C PRO A 146 -7.73 9.70 -19.70
N GLU A 147 -7.89 9.44 -21.00
CA GLU A 147 -6.79 9.61 -21.95
C GLU A 147 -6.35 11.08 -22.01
N GLY A 148 -5.04 11.32 -22.08
CA GLY A 148 -4.47 12.68 -22.21
C GLY A 148 -4.08 13.34 -20.88
N ILE A 149 -4.57 12.83 -19.75
CA ILE A 149 -4.39 13.42 -18.41
C ILE A 149 -2.95 13.30 -17.89
N ASP A 150 -2.23 12.29 -18.37
CA ASP A 150 -0.88 11.89 -17.97
C ASP A 150 0.16 12.15 -19.07
N THR A 151 -0.18 13.01 -20.04
CA THR A 151 0.76 13.40 -21.09
C THR A 151 1.82 14.36 -20.54
N PRO A 152 3.03 14.40 -21.13
CA PRO A 152 4.05 15.39 -20.76
C PRO A 152 3.54 16.84 -20.85
N MET A 153 2.63 17.13 -21.79
CA MET A 153 2.04 18.46 -21.94
C MET A 153 1.10 18.79 -20.76
N ALA A 154 0.23 17.86 -20.36
CA ALA A 154 -0.64 18.02 -19.21
C ALA A 154 0.16 18.21 -17.91
N ALA A 155 1.22 17.41 -17.73
CA ALA A 155 2.15 17.54 -16.60
C ALA A 155 2.82 18.93 -16.56
N PHE A 156 3.31 19.40 -17.71
CA PHE A 156 3.94 20.71 -17.83
C PHE A 156 2.98 21.87 -17.55
N GLU A 157 1.75 21.83 -18.07
CA GLU A 157 0.73 22.84 -17.83
C GLU A 157 0.32 22.92 -16.35
N LEU A 158 0.11 21.76 -15.73
CA LEU A 158 -0.25 21.65 -14.32
C LEU A 158 0.89 22.16 -13.42
N ARG A 159 2.13 21.78 -13.72
CA ARG A 159 3.33 22.31 -13.05
C ARG A 159 3.40 23.84 -13.15
N ARG A 160 3.21 24.42 -14.35
CA ARG A 160 3.26 25.89 -14.52
C ARG A 160 2.23 26.63 -13.68
N ARG A 161 1.04 26.05 -13.47
CA ARG A 161 0.00 26.65 -12.60
C ARG A 161 0.42 26.71 -11.12
N SER A 162 1.16 25.71 -10.65
CA SER A 162 1.66 25.67 -9.26
C SER A 162 2.80 26.66 -8.97
N LYS A 163 3.51 27.13 -10.01
CA LYS A 163 4.75 27.92 -9.91
C LYS A 163 5.88 27.21 -9.13
N ALA A 164 5.77 25.92 -8.88
CA ALA A 164 6.79 25.15 -8.17
C ALA A 164 8.07 25.05 -8.99
N HIS A 165 9.22 25.15 -8.33
CA HIS A 165 10.53 24.83 -8.90
C HIS A 165 10.72 23.31 -8.92
N ALA A 166 9.91 22.63 -9.72
CA ALA A 166 9.78 21.18 -9.76
C ALA A 166 9.70 20.65 -11.19
N ASP A 167 10.27 19.47 -11.45
CA ASP A 167 9.99 18.67 -12.62
C ASP A 167 8.87 17.67 -12.28
N LEU A 168 7.86 17.58 -13.15
CA LEU A 168 6.72 16.66 -12.96
C LEU A 168 6.68 15.66 -14.11
N LEU A 169 6.87 14.39 -13.76
CA LEU A 169 6.63 13.25 -14.63
C LEU A 169 5.34 12.55 -14.22
N THR A 170 4.73 11.87 -15.18
CA THR A 170 3.48 11.11 -15.02
C THR A 170 3.69 9.69 -15.52
N GLY A 171 3.01 8.73 -14.91
CA GLY A 171 3.04 7.34 -15.36
C GLY A 171 1.80 6.57 -14.90
N ARG A 172 1.33 5.65 -15.74
CA ARG A 172 0.22 4.77 -15.40
C ARG A 172 0.65 3.76 -14.33
N MET A 173 -0.27 3.40 -13.44
CA MET A 173 0.02 2.49 -12.32
C MET A 173 0.65 1.18 -12.81
N SER A 174 0.08 0.56 -13.85
CA SER A 174 0.61 -0.68 -14.41
C SER A 174 2.03 -0.51 -14.97
N GLU A 175 2.32 0.61 -15.66
CA GLU A 175 3.64 0.89 -16.22
C GLU A 175 4.68 1.09 -15.11
N VAL A 176 4.33 1.84 -14.08
CA VAL A 176 5.21 2.10 -12.94
C VAL A 176 5.51 0.80 -12.18
N VAL A 177 4.48 0.00 -11.88
CA VAL A 177 4.62 -1.28 -11.18
C VAL A 177 5.44 -2.28 -12.00
N ASN A 178 5.14 -2.42 -13.31
CA ASN A 178 5.82 -3.39 -14.16
C ASN A 178 7.33 -3.08 -14.34
N ALA A 179 7.72 -1.80 -14.25
CA ALA A 179 9.10 -1.39 -14.39
C ALA A 179 9.85 -1.20 -13.05
N CYS A 180 9.20 -1.39 -11.90
CA CYS A 180 9.80 -1.07 -10.59
C CYS A 180 11.06 -1.89 -10.22
N ASP A 181 11.28 -3.02 -10.88
CA ASP A 181 12.44 -3.91 -10.70
C ASP A 181 13.32 -3.99 -11.96
N VAL A 182 13.09 -3.13 -12.95
CA VAL A 182 13.91 -3.03 -14.17
C VAL A 182 14.99 -1.96 -13.96
N PRO A 183 16.28 -2.32 -13.85
CA PRO A 183 17.36 -1.35 -13.64
C PRO A 183 17.36 -0.25 -14.71
N ASP A 184 17.88 0.92 -14.35
CA ASP A 184 17.99 2.10 -15.21
C ASP A 184 16.65 2.71 -15.69
N THR A 185 15.52 2.33 -15.07
CA THR A 185 14.21 2.97 -15.31
C THR A 185 13.85 3.98 -14.22
N LEU A 186 13.03 4.97 -14.56
CA LEU A 186 12.47 5.90 -13.58
C LEU A 186 11.72 5.17 -12.46
N SER A 187 10.90 4.18 -12.84
CA SER A 187 10.16 3.35 -11.90
C SER A 187 11.09 2.65 -10.91
N TYR A 188 12.23 2.12 -11.36
CA TYR A 188 13.24 1.55 -10.48
C TYR A 188 13.82 2.59 -9.52
N ILE A 189 14.20 3.77 -10.01
CA ILE A 189 14.74 4.86 -9.18
C ILE A 189 13.73 5.25 -8.09
N VAL A 190 12.48 5.54 -8.47
CA VAL A 190 11.41 5.91 -7.54
C VAL A 190 11.18 4.79 -6.52
N ALA A 191 11.19 3.54 -6.96
CA ALA A 191 10.93 2.41 -6.10
C ALA A 191 12.05 2.15 -5.07
N HIS A 192 13.31 2.52 -5.37
CA HIS A 192 14.45 2.27 -4.48
C HIS A 192 14.88 3.52 -3.67
N GLU A 193 14.74 4.70 -4.25
CA GLU A 193 15.21 5.97 -3.69
C GLU A 193 14.08 6.95 -3.37
N GLY A 194 12.89 6.75 -3.94
CA GLY A 194 11.79 7.69 -3.85
C GLY A 194 11.15 7.77 -2.46
N ILE A 195 10.54 8.91 -2.20
CA ILE A 195 9.79 9.20 -0.98
C ILE A 195 8.38 9.57 -1.40
N ARG A 196 7.39 8.84 -0.87
CA ARG A 196 5.99 9.16 -1.07
C ARG A 196 5.65 10.45 -0.30
N ILE A 197 5.06 11.43 -0.99
CA ILE A 197 4.83 12.79 -0.46
C ILE A 197 3.36 13.23 -0.48
N ASP A 198 2.45 12.34 -0.82
CA ASP A 198 1.01 12.58 -0.89
C ASP A 198 0.24 12.09 0.35
N SER A 199 0.92 11.57 1.36
CA SER A 199 0.33 11.07 2.61
C SER A 199 -0.15 12.18 3.56
#